data_AF-A0A1V9ZUX2-F1
#
_entry.id   AF-A0A1V9ZUX2-F1
#
_cell.length_a   1.000
_cell.length_b   1.000
_cell.length_c   1.000
_cell.angle_alpha   90.00
_cell.angle_beta   90.00
_cell.angle_gamma   90.00
#
_symmetry.space_group_name_H-M   'P 1'
#
loop_
_entity.id
_entity.type
_entity.pdbx_description
1 polymer ?
#
loop_
_entity_poly.entity_id
_entity_poly.type
_entity_poly.pdbx_seq_one_letter_code
_entity_poly.pdbx_strand_id
1 'polypeptide(L)'
;MDQPIKLILPALNRKSFWSKSISGVITNSTENDYLKPIEKNFESVDAIVKPNLLFQMTCSQAHPCKQNGLHNVLNLLNNPEDPCLYFVVPLDRFDNFRYQNYTTAKDQDSKIIFQNVKKIKQFVLEIDLALDSAQRRADQMLGNSNSKRLRLDGTVCNH
;
A
#
# COMPACT_ATOMS: atom_id res chain seq x y z
N MET A 1 9.88 -24.35 -1.06
CA MET A 1 8.61 -23.70 -0.67
C MET A 1 8.97 -22.75 0.44
N ASP A 2 9.15 -21.48 0.09
CA ASP A 2 9.49 -20.45 1.08
C ASP A 2 8.26 -20.18 1.94
N GLN A 3 8.49 -20.05 3.24
CA GLN A 3 7.43 -19.77 4.20
C GLN A 3 6.88 -18.36 3.95
N PRO A 4 5.55 -18.17 4.05
CA PRO A 4 4.98 -16.83 3.96
C PRO A 4 5.53 -15.92 5.06
N ILE A 5 5.96 -14.72 4.68
CA ILE A 5 6.44 -13.70 5.61
C ILE A 5 5.21 -12.96 6.13
N LYS A 6 5.03 -12.89 7.45
CA LYS A 6 3.95 -12.08 8.02
C LYS A 6 4.41 -10.62 8.10
N LEU A 7 3.70 -9.69 7.45
CA LEU A 7 3.93 -8.27 7.67
C LEU A 7 3.32 -7.88 9.02
N ILE A 8 4.17 -7.52 9.99
CA ILE A 8 3.72 -7.07 11.31
C ILE A 8 4.00 -5.57 11.42
N LEU A 9 2.94 -4.76 11.44
CA LEU A 9 3.03 -3.33 11.67
C LEU A 9 2.64 -3.01 13.11
N PRO A 10 3.29 -2.01 13.76
CA PRO A 10 2.83 -1.51 15.05
C PRO A 10 1.44 -0.87 14.92
N ALA A 11 0.84 -0.50 16.05
CA ALA A 11 -0.39 0.29 16.00
C ALA A 11 -0.13 1.64 15.32
N LEU A 12 -0.74 1.85 14.15
CA LEU A 12 -0.56 3.06 13.35
C LEU A 12 -1.69 4.07 13.59
N ASN A 13 -1.34 5.34 13.62
CA ASN A 13 -2.27 6.47 13.63
C ASN A 13 -2.74 6.74 12.20
N ARG A 14 -4.03 6.58 11.95
CA ARG A 14 -4.60 6.88 10.62
C ARG A 14 -4.71 8.38 10.41
N LYS A 15 -4.07 8.90 9.37
CA LYS A 15 -4.20 10.29 8.90
C LYS A 15 -4.66 10.30 7.45
N SER A 16 -5.72 11.06 7.16
CA SER A 16 -6.21 11.24 5.79
C SER A 16 -5.82 12.60 5.25
N PHE A 17 -5.49 12.68 3.96
CA PHE A 17 -5.00 13.91 3.34
C PHE A 17 -5.51 14.13 1.92
N TRP A 18 -5.55 15.38 1.49
CA TRP A 18 -5.75 15.79 0.10
C TRP A 18 -4.42 15.90 -0.63
N SER A 19 -4.36 15.60 -1.92
CA SER A 19 -3.11 15.56 -2.70
C SER A 19 -2.35 16.88 -2.64
N LYS A 20 -3.06 18.02 -2.68
CA LYS A 20 -2.48 19.36 -2.55
C LYS A 20 -1.73 19.61 -1.23
N SER A 21 -1.98 18.82 -0.20
CA SER A 21 -1.39 18.96 1.13
C SER A 21 -0.30 17.92 1.40
N ILE A 22 0.02 17.04 0.45
CA ILE A 22 0.88 15.88 0.72
C ILE A 22 2.26 16.25 1.26
N SER A 23 2.92 17.26 0.72
CA SER A 23 4.27 17.65 1.14
C SER A 23 4.32 18.00 2.63
N GLY A 24 3.37 18.83 3.10
CA GLY A 24 3.26 19.16 4.52
C GLY A 24 2.86 17.97 5.40
N VAL A 25 1.98 17.09 4.89
CA VAL A 25 1.58 15.87 5.61
C VAL A 25 2.76 14.91 5.79
N ILE A 26 3.52 14.62 4.73
CA ILE A 26 4.69 13.72 4.79
C ILE A 26 5.78 14.27 5.73
N THR A 27 6.00 15.59 5.69
CA THR A 27 6.97 16.28 6.55
C THR A 27 6.58 16.16 8.02
N ASN A 28 5.29 16.34 8.34
CA ASN A 28 4.77 16.30 9.71
C ASN A 28 4.35 14.91 10.19
N SER A 29 4.58 13.87 9.40
CA SER A 29 4.23 12.49 9.73
C SER A 29 5.45 11.70 10.20
N THR A 30 5.17 10.74 11.06
CA THR A 30 6.14 9.82 11.67
C THR A 30 5.97 8.42 11.08
N GLU A 31 6.86 7.50 11.47
CA GLU A 31 6.79 6.08 11.08
C GLU A 31 5.56 5.37 11.67
N ASN A 32 4.92 5.98 12.69
CA ASN A 32 3.69 5.47 13.29
C ASN A 32 2.42 5.97 12.58
N ASP A 33 2.53 6.67 11.45
CA ASP A 33 1.36 7.20 10.74
C ASP A 33 1.03 6.38 9.48
N TYR A 34 -0.24 5.96 9.39
CA TYR A 34 -0.84 5.41 8.18
C TYR A 34 -1.49 6.54 7.39
N LEU A 35 -0.83 6.96 6.32
CA LEU A 35 -1.27 8.08 5.50
C LEU A 35 -2.15 7.59 4.36
N LYS A 36 -3.41 8.01 4.34
CA LYS A 36 -4.38 7.62 3.32
C LYS A 36 -4.85 8.82 2.49
N PRO A 37 -4.56 8.89 1.18
CA PRO A 37 -5.16 9.87 0.30
C PRO A 37 -6.69 9.80 0.36
N ILE A 38 -7.35 10.95 0.31
CA ILE A 38 -8.82 11.05 0.17
C ILE A 38 -9.22 10.81 -1.29
N GLU A 39 -8.36 11.18 -2.22
CA GLU A 39 -8.57 11.02 -3.66
C GLU A 39 -8.37 9.57 -4.08
N LYS A 40 -9.27 9.06 -4.93
CA LYS A 40 -9.28 7.65 -5.36
C LYS A 40 -8.10 7.24 -6.25
N ASN A 41 -7.49 8.20 -6.96
CA ASN A 41 -6.48 7.93 -7.99
C ASN A 41 -5.13 8.58 -7.65
N PHE A 42 -4.80 8.68 -6.36
CA PHE A 42 -3.57 9.37 -5.94
C PHE A 42 -2.31 8.55 -6.31
N GLU A 43 -1.57 9.02 -7.32
CA GLU A 43 -0.19 8.59 -7.61
C GLU A 43 0.08 7.07 -7.60
N SER A 44 -0.92 6.27 -7.96
CA SER A 44 -0.90 4.80 -7.96
C SER A 44 -0.74 4.13 -6.57
N VAL A 45 -0.95 4.86 -5.47
CA VAL A 45 -0.88 4.32 -4.10
C VAL A 45 -2.12 4.72 -3.29
N ASP A 46 -2.64 3.77 -2.53
CA ASP A 46 -3.80 3.95 -1.65
C ASP A 46 -3.41 4.27 -0.21
N ALA A 47 -2.17 3.97 0.18
CA ALA A 47 -1.62 4.40 1.45
C ALA A 47 -0.09 4.41 1.48
N ILE A 48 0.44 5.18 2.43
CA ILE A 48 1.88 5.33 2.69
C ILE A 48 2.12 5.15 4.18
N VAL A 49 3.14 4.38 4.55
CA VAL A 49 3.71 4.31 5.90
C VAL A 49 5.20 4.59 5.78
N LYS A 50 5.67 5.62 6.50
CA LYS A 50 7.08 6.00 6.50
C LYS A 50 7.95 4.91 7.13
N PRO A 51 9.22 4.78 6.70
CA PRO A 51 9.88 5.62 5.69
C PRO A 51 9.64 5.17 4.25
N ASN A 52 9.20 3.94 4.01
CA ASN A 52 9.41 3.26 2.72
C ASN A 52 8.30 2.29 2.29
N LEU A 53 7.18 2.19 3.03
CA LEU A 53 6.10 1.25 2.70
C LEU A 53 4.98 1.95 1.92
N LEU A 54 4.66 1.40 0.76
CA LEU A 54 3.59 1.86 -0.11
C LEU A 54 2.57 0.74 -0.25
N PHE A 55 1.28 1.08 -0.25
CA PHE A 55 0.20 0.11 -0.41
C PHE A 55 -0.66 0.50 -1.59
N GLN A 56 -0.94 -0.48 -2.45
CA GLN A 56 -1.90 -0.36 -3.54
C GLN A 56 -2.96 -1.45 -3.34
N MET A 57 -4.19 -1.01 -3.12
CA MET A 57 -5.34 -1.89 -2.91
C MET A 57 -5.87 -2.26 -4.29
N THR A 58 -5.83 -3.54 -4.64
CA THR A 58 -6.22 -4.00 -5.97
C THR A 58 -7.12 -5.21 -5.93
N CYS A 59 -8.26 -5.11 -6.61
CA CYS A 59 -9.14 -6.23 -6.92
C CYS A 59 -9.11 -6.63 -8.41
N SER A 60 -8.31 -5.95 -9.25
CA SER A 60 -8.18 -6.33 -10.68
C SER A 60 -6.92 -7.15 -10.88
N GLN A 61 -6.98 -8.01 -11.89
CA GLN A 61 -5.82 -8.80 -12.36
C GLN A 61 -4.75 -7.93 -13.04
N ALA A 62 -5.15 -6.77 -13.57
CA ALA A 62 -4.25 -5.80 -14.16
C ALA A 62 -4.57 -4.41 -13.61
N HIS A 63 -3.60 -3.80 -12.93
CA HIS A 63 -3.61 -2.39 -12.55
C HIS A 63 -2.25 -1.81 -12.91
N PRO A 64 -2.20 -0.95 -13.95
CA PRO A 64 -0.96 -0.29 -14.33
C PRO A 64 -0.38 0.52 -13.17
N CYS A 65 0.86 0.23 -12.77
CA CYS A 65 1.58 1.07 -11.83
C CYS A 65 2.15 2.27 -12.59
N LYS A 66 1.48 3.43 -12.50
CA LYS A 66 1.98 4.64 -13.19
C LYS A 66 3.28 5.08 -12.53
N GLN A 67 4.37 4.89 -13.27
CA GLN A 67 5.71 5.16 -12.80
C GLN A 67 5.88 6.60 -12.29
N ASN A 68 5.27 7.58 -12.95
CA ASN A 68 5.39 8.98 -12.55
C ASN A 68 4.89 9.21 -11.12
N GLY A 69 3.79 8.55 -10.74
CA GLY A 69 3.25 8.69 -9.39
C GLY A 69 4.14 8.06 -8.34
N LEU A 70 4.64 6.85 -8.60
CA LEU A 70 5.62 6.21 -7.73
C LEU A 70 6.91 7.04 -7.60
N HIS A 71 7.41 7.60 -8.70
CA HIS A 71 8.57 8.49 -8.68
C HIS A 71 8.34 9.73 -7.80
N ASN A 72 7.18 10.38 -7.91
CA ASN A 72 6.81 11.53 -7.11
C ASN A 72 6.72 11.18 -5.62
N VAL A 73 6.05 10.07 -5.29
CA VAL A 73 5.92 9.60 -3.90
C VAL A 73 7.28 9.27 -3.30
N LEU A 74 8.16 8.60 -4.04
CA LEU A 74 9.52 8.29 -3.56
C LEU A 74 10.36 9.55 -3.33
N ASN A 75 10.26 10.57 -4.20
CA ASN A 75 10.92 11.85 -3.98
C ASN A 75 10.41 12.55 -2.70
N LEU A 76 9.09 12.51 -2.46
CA LEU A 76 8.49 13.05 -1.23
C LEU A 76 8.97 12.33 0.02
N LEU A 77 9.26 11.03 -0.08
CA LEU A 77 9.84 10.22 0.99
C LEU A 77 11.37 10.34 1.10
N ASN A 78 11.97 11.30 0.40
CA ASN A 78 13.41 11.51 0.34
C ASN A 78 14.19 10.29 -0.18
N ASN A 79 13.64 9.60 -1.18
CA ASN A 79 14.25 8.48 -1.88
C ASN A 79 14.82 7.40 -0.93
N PRO A 80 13.95 6.68 -0.19
CA PRO A 80 14.40 5.63 0.72
C PRO A 80 15.24 4.57 0.00
N GLU A 81 16.13 3.91 0.74
CA GLU A 81 17.06 2.93 0.19
C GLU A 81 16.34 1.67 -0.34
N ASP A 82 15.40 1.15 0.44
CA ASP A 82 14.63 -0.06 0.16
C ASP A 82 13.12 0.22 0.13
N PRO A 83 12.56 0.88 -0.90
CA PRO A 83 11.12 1.08 -1.01
C PRO A 83 10.38 -0.24 -1.28
N CYS A 84 9.26 -0.46 -0.58
CA CYS A 84 8.43 -1.65 -0.71
C CYS A 84 7.02 -1.26 -1.16
N LEU A 85 6.55 -1.84 -2.27
CA LEU A 85 5.17 -1.69 -2.74
C LEU A 85 4.40 -2.98 -2.49
N TYR A 86 3.42 -2.92 -1.61
CA TYR A 86 2.51 -4.03 -1.31
C TYR A 86 1.22 -3.89 -2.11
N PHE A 87 0.96 -4.88 -2.96
CA PHE A 87 -0.35 -5.09 -3.58
C PHE A 87 -1.23 -5.84 -2.60
N VAL A 88 -2.21 -5.14 -2.05
CA VAL A 88 -3.15 -5.71 -1.09
C VAL A 88 -4.32 -6.29 -1.87
N VAL A 89 -4.48 -7.62 -1.80
CA VAL A 89 -5.44 -8.39 -2.60
C VAL A 89 -6.31 -9.28 -1.71
N PRO A 90 -7.57 -9.51 -2.06
CA PRO A 90 -8.38 -10.52 -1.40
C PRO A 90 -7.88 -11.95 -1.68
N LEU A 91 -8.22 -12.88 -0.78
CA LEU A 91 -7.86 -14.31 -0.84
C LEU A 91 -8.06 -14.94 -2.24
N ASP A 92 -9.20 -14.67 -2.89
CA ASP A 92 -9.56 -15.24 -4.20
C ASP A 92 -8.66 -14.74 -5.36
N ARG A 93 -7.83 -13.72 -5.11
CA ARG A 93 -6.91 -13.12 -6.09
C ARG A 93 -5.45 -13.42 -5.81
N PHE A 94 -5.10 -13.87 -4.62
CA PHE A 94 -3.72 -14.04 -4.18
C PHE A 94 -2.94 -15.03 -5.05
N ASP A 95 -3.48 -16.25 -5.20
CA ASP A 95 -2.81 -17.34 -5.94
C ASP A 95 -2.55 -17.03 -7.41
N ASN A 96 -3.39 -16.17 -8.01
CA ASN A 96 -3.32 -15.82 -9.42
C ASN A 96 -2.76 -14.42 -9.67
N PHE A 97 -2.26 -13.74 -8.63
CA PHE A 97 -1.75 -12.40 -8.76
C PHE A 97 -0.46 -12.40 -9.58
N ARG A 98 -0.35 -11.46 -10.51
CA ARG A 98 0.87 -11.21 -11.27
C ARG A 98 1.39 -9.83 -10.93
N TYR A 99 2.70 -9.74 -10.67
CA TYR A 99 3.35 -8.44 -10.51
C TYR A 99 3.13 -7.56 -11.72
N GLN A 100 2.91 -6.29 -11.46
CA GLN A 100 2.48 -5.32 -12.47
C GLN A 100 3.71 -4.61 -13.02
N ASN A 101 3.74 -4.46 -14.35
CA ASN A 101 4.73 -3.63 -15.02
C ASN A 101 4.50 -2.15 -14.70
N TYR A 102 5.56 -1.37 -14.79
CA TYR A 102 5.47 0.09 -14.71
C TYR A 102 5.00 0.67 -16.04
N THR A 103 4.00 1.53 -15.99
CA THR A 103 3.45 2.21 -17.16
C THR A 103 3.71 3.71 -17.14
N THR A 104 3.63 4.30 -18.32
CA THR A 104 3.63 5.75 -18.53
C THR A 104 2.28 6.35 -18.14
N ALA A 105 2.18 7.68 -18.13
CA ALA A 105 0.90 8.37 -17.92
C ALA A 105 -0.20 8.00 -18.96
N LYS A 106 0.20 7.44 -20.11
CA LYS A 106 -0.68 6.98 -21.20
C LYS A 106 -1.00 5.48 -21.12
N ASP A 107 -0.74 4.83 -19.99
CA ASP A 107 -0.98 3.40 -19.74
C ASP A 107 -0.23 2.46 -20.71
N GLN A 108 0.87 2.93 -21.28
CA GLN A 108 1.81 2.13 -22.07
C GLN A 108 2.97 1.66 -21.21
N ASP A 109 3.49 0.45 -21.46
CA ASP A 109 4.69 -0.05 -20.79
C ASP A 109 5.86 0.94 -20.90
N SER A 110 6.46 1.25 -19.75
CA SER A 110 7.60 2.15 -19.65
C SER A 110 8.87 1.47 -20.16
N LYS A 111 9.43 1.97 -21.27
CA LYS A 111 10.73 1.51 -21.79
C LYS A 111 11.92 1.98 -20.94
N ILE A 112 11.77 3.11 -20.25
CA ILE A 112 12.79 3.71 -19.39
C ILE A 112 12.20 3.88 -18.00
N ILE A 113 12.78 3.18 -17.03
CA ILE A 113 12.33 3.20 -15.63
C ILE A 113 13.17 4.19 -14.82
N PHE A 114 12.54 5.04 -13.99
CA PHE A 114 13.26 5.98 -13.11
C PHE A 114 14.13 5.21 -12.10
N GLN A 115 15.30 5.74 -11.77
CA GLN A 115 16.27 5.03 -10.93
C GLN A 115 15.76 4.73 -9.52
N ASN A 116 14.98 5.63 -8.91
CA ASN A 116 14.35 5.38 -7.62
C ASN A 116 13.21 4.33 -7.72
N VAL A 117 12.44 4.34 -8.80
CA VAL A 117 11.37 3.35 -9.05
C VAL A 117 11.95 1.95 -9.27
N LYS A 118 13.13 1.81 -9.91
CA LYS A 118 13.82 0.52 -10.06
C LYS A 118 14.18 -0.15 -8.74
N LYS A 119 14.28 0.61 -7.64
CA LYS A 119 14.60 0.09 -6.31
C LYS A 119 13.39 -0.52 -5.59
N ILE A 120 12.18 -0.32 -6.12
CA ILE A 120 10.96 -0.81 -5.49
C ILE A 120 10.95 -2.33 -5.52
N LYS A 121 10.86 -2.93 -4.33
CA LYS A 121 10.53 -4.33 -4.16
C LYS A 121 9.00 -4.46 -4.13
N GLN A 122 8.45 -5.27 -5.03
CA GLN A 122 7.02 -5.54 -5.09
C GLN A 122 6.68 -6.77 -4.26
N PHE A 123 5.59 -6.70 -3.52
CA PHE A 123 5.08 -7.77 -2.67
C PHE A 123 3.57 -7.90 -2.86
N VAL A 124 3.04 -9.09 -2.63
CA VAL A 124 1.59 -9.31 -2.55
C VAL A 124 1.23 -9.56 -1.10
N LEU A 125 0.25 -8.81 -0.59
CA LEU A 125 -0.30 -8.96 0.75
C LEU A 125 -1.72 -9.51 0.64
N GLU A 126 -1.92 -10.72 1.11
CA GLU A 126 -3.24 -11.33 1.20
C GLU A 126 -4.04 -10.68 2.34
N ILE A 127 -5.32 -10.39 2.08
CA ILE A 127 -6.28 -10.03 3.13
C ILE A 127 -7.52 -10.91 3.08
N ASP A 128 -7.89 -11.46 4.23
CA ASP A 128 -9.17 -12.14 4.41
C ASP A 128 -10.27 -11.11 4.72
N LEU A 129 -10.96 -10.68 3.67
CA LEU A 129 -12.08 -9.74 3.78
C LEU A 129 -13.26 -10.31 4.58
N ALA A 130 -13.47 -11.63 4.58
CA ALA A 130 -14.56 -12.26 5.32
C ALA A 130 -14.28 -12.23 6.83
N LEU A 131 -13.05 -12.55 7.23
CA LEU A 131 -12.58 -12.45 8.61
C LEU A 131 -12.65 -11.01 9.13
N ASP A 132 -12.15 -10.04 8.35
CA ASP A 132 -12.21 -8.62 8.73
C ASP A 132 -13.67 -8.13 8.90
N SER A 133 -14.57 -8.57 8.02
CA SER A 133 -16.00 -8.24 8.10
C SER A 133 -16.68 -8.85 9.33
N ALA A 134 -16.29 -10.05 9.74
CA ALA A 134 -16.81 -10.70 10.95
C ALA A 134 -16.30 -10.00 12.22
N GLN A 135 -15.01 -9.66 12.25
CA GLN A 135 -14.39 -8.95 13.36
C GLN A 135 -15.01 -7.55 13.56
N ARG A 136 -15.22 -6.80 12.47
CA ARG A 136 -15.88 -5.49 12.53
C ARG A 136 -17.31 -5.57 13.08
N ARG A 137 -18.06 -6.62 12.75
CA ARG A 137 -19.41 -6.86 13.32
C ARG A 137 -19.33 -7.20 14.80
N ALA A 138 -18.40 -8.06 15.21
CA ALA A 138 -18.20 -8.40 16.61
C ALA A 138 -17.81 -7.18 17.46
N ASP A 139 -16.87 -6.36 16.99
CA ASP A 139 -16.43 -5.13 17.67
C ASP A 139 -17.56 -4.11 17.80
N GLN A 140 -18.42 -4.01 16.78
CA GLN A 140 -19.62 -3.14 16.81
C GLN A 140 -20.67 -3.64 17.82
N MET A 141 -20.88 -4.95 17.91
CA MET A 141 -21.81 -5.54 18.90
C MET A 141 -21.30 -5.43 20.34
N LEU A 142 -19.99 -5.40 20.54
CA LEU A 142 -19.36 -5.23 21.86
C LEU A 142 -19.21 -3.75 22.29
N GLY A 143 -19.70 -2.79 21.51
CA GLY A 143 -19.69 -1.35 21.85
C GLY A 143 -18.29 -0.73 21.92
N ASN A 144 -17.26 -1.42 21.40
CA ASN A 144 -15.87 -1.02 21.60
C ASN A 144 -15.43 0.03 20.57
N SER A 145 -15.91 1.27 20.75
CA SER A 145 -15.77 2.39 19.80
C SER A 145 -14.32 2.86 19.56
N ASN A 146 -13.34 2.33 20.30
CA ASN A 146 -11.93 2.70 20.21
C ASN A 146 -11.05 1.73 19.38
N SER A 147 -11.59 0.65 18.82
CA SER A 147 -10.82 -0.26 17.97
C SER A 147 -10.79 0.19 16.50
N LYS A 148 -10.29 1.41 16.22
CA LYS A 148 -9.85 1.79 14.87
C LYS A 148 -8.39 1.37 14.63
N ARG A 149 -8.01 0.19 15.11
CA ARG A 149 -6.68 -0.40 14.90
C ARG A 149 -6.67 -1.09 13.54
N LEU A 150 -5.92 -0.57 12.58
CA LEU A 150 -5.56 -1.35 11.40
C LEU A 150 -4.63 -2.49 11.87
N ARG A 151 -5.15 -3.71 11.95
CA ARG A 151 -4.32 -4.92 11.94
C ARG A 151 -4.25 -5.39 10.50
N LEU A 152 -3.12 -5.14 9.85
CA LEU A 152 -2.80 -5.75 8.57
C LEU A 152 -2.16 -7.11 8.87
N ASP A 153 -2.96 -8.08 9.30
CA ASP A 153 -2.54 -9.47 9.46
C ASP A 153 -2.56 -10.16 8.08
N GLY A 154 -1.64 -9.74 7.20
CA GLY A 154 -1.54 -10.30 5.85
C GLY A 154 -0.28 -11.14 5.66
N THR A 155 -0.45 -12.22 4.91
CA THR A 155 0.58 -13.12 4.42
C THR A 155 1.28 -12.45 3.24
N VAL A 156 2.60 -12.28 3.33
CA VAL A 156 3.45 -11.76 2.25
C VAL A 156 4.20 -12.91 1.60
N CYS A 157 4.04 -13.08 0.31
CA CYS A 157 4.84 -14.03 -0.48
C CYS A 157 5.81 -13.29 -1.39
N ASN A 158 7.07 -13.72 -1.39
CA ASN A 158 8.03 -13.39 -2.43
C ASN A 158 7.84 -14.39 -3.57
N HIS A 159 7.70 -13.91 -4.81
CA HIS A 159 7.68 -14.73 -6.02
C HIS A 159 8.81 -14.27 -6.92
#